data_AF-A0A7E5VSZ7-F1
#
_entry.id   AF-A0A7E5VSZ7-F1
#
_cell.length_a   1.000
_cell.length_b   1.000
_cell.length_c   1.000
_cell.angle_alpha   90.00
_cell.angle_beta   90.00
_cell.angle_gamma   90.00
#
_symmetry.space_group_name_H-M   'P 1'
#
loop_
_entity.id
_entity.type
_entity.pdbx_description
1 polymer ?
#
loop_
_entity_poly.entity_id
_entity_poly.type
_entity_poly.pdbx_seq_one_letter_code
_entity_poly.pdbx_strand_id
1 'polypeptide(L)'
;MAGYFEEMGWAELEDGQQPNHLLDMARFLIDFGLYEDNFTGEWPRLPPPASKEAVQSLADVTVETDDKSCPICLKKFNIGDKAKEMPCHHQFHAKCILTWLDKTNSCPFCRHELPTDNEGYEAFKKEKKRAEQRKEDIETLHNSMFS
;
A
#
# COMPACT_ATOMS: atom_id res chain seq x y z
N MET A 1 19.77 33.62 -3.23
CA MET A 1 18.51 32.88 -3.04
C MET A 1 18.62 32.24 -1.68
N ALA A 2 17.88 32.73 -0.69
CA ALA A 2 17.79 32.04 0.59
C ALA A 2 17.14 30.68 0.36
N GLY A 3 17.53 29.66 1.12
CA GLY A 3 16.90 28.34 1.00
C GLY A 3 15.43 28.43 1.40
N TYR A 4 14.55 27.65 0.76
CA TYR A 4 13.14 27.50 1.12
C TYR A 4 12.92 27.28 2.64
N PHE A 5 13.88 26.64 3.30
CA PHE A 5 13.88 26.39 4.74
C PHE A 5 14.23 27.60 5.60
N GLU A 6 15.07 28.53 5.12
CA GLU A 6 15.43 29.76 5.84
C GLU A 6 14.28 30.77 5.83
N GLU A 7 13.52 30.86 4.72
CA GLU A 7 12.34 31.73 4.61
C GLU A 7 11.21 31.33 5.57
N MET A 8 11.15 30.05 5.96
CA MET A 8 10.16 29.53 6.90
C MET A 8 10.62 29.58 8.37
N GLY A 9 11.86 29.98 8.65
CA GLY A 9 12.40 30.09 10.01
C GLY A 9 12.67 28.75 10.70
N TRP A 10 12.97 27.69 9.95
CA TRP A 10 13.26 26.37 10.51
C TRP A 10 14.76 26.27 10.81
N ALA A 11 15.11 25.98 12.07
CA ALA A 11 16.49 25.75 12.51
C ALA A 11 16.70 24.29 12.91
N GLU A 12 17.87 23.72 12.58
CA GLU A 12 18.26 22.38 13.02
C GLU A 12 18.42 22.32 14.55
N LEU A 13 18.05 21.20 15.16
CA LEU A 13 18.15 20.99 16.61
C LEU A 13 19.61 20.70 17.00
N GLU A 14 20.10 21.33 18.06
CA GLU A 14 21.44 21.08 18.61
C GLU A 14 21.51 19.74 19.38
N ASP A 15 22.72 19.24 19.60
CA ASP A 15 22.97 17.94 20.23
C ASP A 15 22.36 17.86 21.64
N GLY A 16 21.35 16.99 21.78
CA GLY A 16 20.65 16.72 23.04
C GLY A 16 19.34 17.46 23.24
N GLN A 17 18.94 18.33 22.30
CA GLN A 17 17.64 18.99 22.35
C GLN A 17 16.55 18.09 21.77
N GLN A 18 15.59 17.70 22.62
CA GLN A 18 14.43 16.91 22.17
C GLN A 18 13.47 17.81 21.39
N PRO A 19 12.73 17.26 20.40
CA PRO A 19 11.68 18.01 19.71
C PRO A 19 10.76 18.68 20.73
N ASN A 20 10.17 19.82 20.37
CA ASN A 20 9.27 20.49 21.30
C ASN A 20 8.16 19.51 21.75
N HIS A 21 7.73 19.63 23.02
CA HIS A 21 6.78 18.70 23.63
C HIS A 21 5.45 18.61 22.86
N LEU A 22 5.17 19.62 22.02
CA LEU A 22 4.06 19.65 21.06
C LEU A 22 4.26 18.68 19.90
N LEU A 23 5.46 18.57 19.31
CA LEU A 23 5.76 17.60 18.25
C LEU A 23 5.79 16.17 18.80
N ASP A 24 6.28 15.96 20.01
CA ASP A 24 6.21 14.66 20.68
C ASP A 24 4.77 14.29 21.05
N MET A 25 3.97 15.25 21.51
CA MET A 25 2.54 15.07 21.71
C MET A 25 1.83 14.82 20.37
N ALA A 26 2.16 15.54 19.31
CA ALA A 26 1.57 15.31 17.99
C ALA A 26 1.93 13.91 17.46
N ARG A 27 3.17 13.47 17.65
CA ARG A 27 3.59 12.10 17.31
C ARG A 27 2.85 11.06 18.16
N PHE A 28 2.72 11.29 19.46
CA PHE A 28 1.91 10.45 20.34
C PHE A 28 0.45 10.41 19.91
N LEU A 29 -0.15 11.56 19.58
CA LEU A 29 -1.53 11.64 19.12
C LEU A 29 -1.73 11.02 17.72
N ILE A 30 -0.71 11.03 16.84
CA ILE A 30 -0.74 10.31 15.56
C ILE A 30 -0.61 8.80 15.79
N ASP A 31 0.34 8.38 16.62
CA ASP A 31 0.62 6.97 16.92
C ASP A 31 -0.54 6.31 17.71
N PHE A 32 -1.24 7.08 18.54
CA PHE A 32 -2.41 6.64 19.32
C PHE A 32 -3.76 7.05 18.70
N GLY A 33 -3.76 7.77 17.56
CA GLY A 33 -4.98 8.09 16.79
C GLY A 33 -5.93 9.12 17.42
N LEU A 34 -5.43 10.09 18.19
CA LEU A 34 -6.18 11.07 18.98
C LEU A 34 -6.07 12.53 18.50
N TYR A 35 -5.44 12.83 17.35
CA TYR A 35 -5.42 14.20 16.79
C TYR A 35 -6.54 14.38 15.74
N GLU A 36 -7.36 15.42 15.94
CA GLU A 36 -8.62 15.68 15.24
C GLU A 36 -8.43 16.08 13.76
N ASP A 37 -8.69 15.13 12.86
CA ASP A 37 -9.67 15.30 11.77
C ASP A 37 -10.11 13.94 11.17
N ASN A 38 -10.40 12.94 12.02
CA ASN A 38 -10.87 11.61 11.60
C ASN A 38 -12.00 11.09 12.52
N PHE A 39 -13.08 11.85 12.64
CA PHE A 39 -14.33 11.48 13.33
C PHE A 39 -15.10 10.34 12.61
N THR A 40 -14.62 9.87 11.46
CA THR A 40 -14.85 8.52 10.95
C THR A 40 -13.51 7.80 11.03
N GLY A 41 -13.34 6.83 11.94
CA GLY A 41 -12.08 6.12 12.22
C GLY A 41 -11.53 5.29 11.06
N GLU A 42 -11.15 5.95 9.97
CA GLU A 42 -10.57 5.41 8.74
C GLU A 42 -9.21 6.07 8.50
N TRP A 43 -8.32 6.04 9.48
CA TRP A 43 -6.91 5.88 9.12
C TRP A 43 -6.80 4.57 8.33
N PRO A 44 -6.03 4.52 7.21
CA PRO A 44 -6.08 3.40 6.30
C PRO A 44 -5.71 2.14 7.08
N ARG A 45 -6.73 1.34 7.41
CA ARG A 45 -6.52 0.00 7.91
C ARG A 45 -5.59 -0.64 6.90
N LEU A 46 -4.41 -1.05 7.34
CA LEU A 46 -3.54 -1.79 6.43
C LEU A 46 -4.38 -2.90 5.82
N PRO A 47 -4.33 -3.06 4.49
CA PRO A 47 -5.09 -4.11 3.85
C PRO A 47 -4.86 -5.42 4.59
N PRO A 48 -5.92 -6.17 4.92
CA PRO A 48 -5.77 -7.42 5.63
C PRO A 48 -4.90 -8.39 4.82
N PRO A 49 -4.39 -9.46 5.45
CA PRO A 49 -3.64 -10.49 4.74
C PRO A 49 -4.48 -11.07 3.59
N ALA A 50 -3.80 -11.51 2.54
CA ALA A 50 -4.46 -12.20 1.44
C ALA A 50 -5.11 -13.50 1.93
N SER A 51 -6.20 -13.92 1.28
CA SER A 51 -6.79 -15.22 1.59
C SER A 51 -5.79 -16.34 1.33
N LYS A 52 -5.77 -17.34 2.20
CA LYS A 52 -4.85 -18.49 2.05
C LYS A 52 -5.06 -19.19 0.71
N GLU A 53 -6.30 -19.23 0.23
CA GLU A 53 -6.68 -19.80 -1.06
C GLU A 53 -6.11 -18.98 -2.23
N ALA A 54 -6.20 -17.65 -2.18
CA ALA A 54 -5.65 -16.80 -3.23
C ALA A 54 -4.13 -16.95 -3.32
N VAL A 55 -3.44 -17.01 -2.18
CA VAL A 55 -1.99 -17.24 -2.13
C VAL A 55 -1.60 -18.61 -2.73
N GLN A 56 -2.40 -19.65 -2.48
CA GLN A 56 -2.16 -20.99 -3.02
C GLN A 56 -2.41 -21.07 -4.53
N SER A 57 -3.41 -20.32 -5.04
CA SER A 57 -3.73 -20.27 -6.47
C SER A 57 -2.70 -19.54 -7.33
N LEU A 58 -1.72 -18.86 -6.73
CA LEU A 58 -0.68 -18.15 -7.46
C LEU A 58 0.17 -19.11 -8.31
N ALA A 59 0.40 -18.72 -9.56
CA ALA A 59 1.15 -19.53 -10.52
C ALA A 59 2.60 -19.72 -10.04
N ASP A 60 3.03 -20.99 -9.96
CA ASP A 60 4.42 -21.35 -9.74
C ASP A 60 5.17 -21.31 -11.07
N VAL A 61 6.19 -20.46 -11.15
CA VAL A 61 7.00 -20.26 -12.35
C VAL A 61 8.45 -20.60 -12.02
N THR A 62 9.05 -21.47 -12.82
CA THR A 62 10.50 -21.69 -12.78
C THR A 62 11.19 -20.60 -13.56
N VAL A 63 12.16 -19.94 -12.94
CA VAL A 63 12.90 -18.88 -13.63
C VAL A 63 13.81 -19.49 -14.69
N GLU A 64 13.59 -19.10 -15.95
CA GLU A 64 14.39 -19.55 -17.09
C GLU A 64 15.56 -18.59 -17.41
N THR A 65 15.49 -17.34 -16.96
CA THR A 65 16.49 -16.29 -17.23
C THR A 65 16.88 -15.51 -15.97
N ASP A 66 18.16 -15.16 -15.85
CA ASP A 66 18.76 -14.45 -14.70
C ASP A 66 18.67 -12.91 -14.80
N ASP A 67 17.97 -12.40 -15.81
CA ASP A 67 17.84 -10.97 -16.10
C ASP A 67 16.90 -10.23 -15.13
N LYS A 68 16.01 -10.97 -14.46
CA LYS A 68 15.02 -10.38 -13.54
C LYS A 68 15.57 -10.33 -12.11
N SER A 69 15.13 -9.34 -11.35
CA SER A 69 15.43 -9.21 -9.92
C SER A 69 14.15 -9.13 -9.10
N CYS A 70 14.19 -9.67 -7.88
CA CYS A 70 13.06 -9.62 -6.97
C CYS A 70 13.06 -8.27 -6.24
N PRO A 71 12.00 -7.44 -6.38
CA PRO A 71 11.96 -6.11 -5.77
C PRO A 71 11.80 -6.13 -4.23
N ILE A 72 11.48 -7.29 -3.63
CA ILE A 72 11.36 -7.44 -2.16
C ILE A 72 12.74 -7.59 -1.51
N CYS A 73 13.59 -8.46 -2.06
CA CYS A 73 14.91 -8.75 -1.49
C CYS A 73 16.07 -8.13 -2.28
N LEU A 74 15.78 -7.49 -3.41
CA LEU A 74 16.73 -6.83 -4.31
C LEU A 74 17.80 -7.78 -4.89
N LYS A 75 17.53 -9.10 -4.90
CA LYS A 75 18.43 -10.12 -5.45
C LYS A 75 17.96 -10.56 -6.84
N LYS A 76 18.91 -10.87 -7.72
CA LYS A 76 18.65 -11.52 -9.02
C LYS A 76 18.08 -12.92 -8.80
N PHE A 77 17.24 -13.36 -9.73
CA PHE A 77 16.81 -14.74 -9.76
C PHE A 77 17.90 -15.62 -10.40
N ASN A 78 18.09 -16.85 -9.89
CA ASN A 78 18.92 -17.83 -10.58
C ASN A 78 18.05 -18.73 -11.46
N ILE A 79 18.66 -19.28 -12.51
CA ILE A 79 18.01 -20.26 -13.38
C ILE A 79 17.62 -21.49 -12.54
N GLY A 80 16.35 -21.87 -12.58
CA GLY A 80 15.79 -22.96 -11.80
C GLY A 80 15.26 -22.58 -10.41
N ASP A 81 15.35 -21.31 -10.00
CA ASP A 81 14.71 -20.84 -8.78
C ASP A 81 13.17 -20.89 -8.89
N LYS A 82 12.51 -21.20 -7.77
CA LYS A 82 11.05 -21.17 -7.65
C LYS A 82 10.56 -19.74 -7.43
N ALA A 83 9.96 -19.17 -8.46
CA ALA A 83 9.26 -17.90 -8.39
C ALA A 83 7.74 -18.13 -8.36
N LYS A 84 7.04 -17.16 -7.80
CA LYS A 84 5.58 -17.07 -7.83
C LYS A 84 5.21 -15.84 -8.65
N GLU A 85 4.29 -16.02 -9.58
CA GLU A 85 3.75 -14.94 -10.42
C GLU A 85 2.39 -14.48 -9.88
N MET A 86 2.27 -13.17 -9.68
CA MET A 86 1.03 -12.51 -9.29
C MET A 86 0.09 -12.37 -10.50
N PRO A 87 -1.24 -12.24 -10.32
CA PRO A 87 -2.19 -12.02 -11.43
C PRO A 87 -1.95 -10.72 -12.21
N CYS A 88 -1.10 -9.83 -11.69
CA CYS A 88 -0.61 -8.64 -12.37
C CYS A 88 0.72 -8.84 -13.13
N HIS A 89 1.14 -10.09 -13.36
CA HIS A 89 2.37 -10.50 -14.08
C HIS A 89 3.70 -10.13 -13.42
N HIS A 90 3.69 -9.74 -12.16
CA HIS A 90 4.93 -9.47 -11.40
C HIS A 90 5.42 -10.75 -10.72
N GLN A 91 6.73 -11.01 -10.87
CA GLN A 91 7.39 -12.23 -10.40
C GLN A 91 8.25 -11.95 -9.16
N PHE A 92 8.17 -12.85 -8.18
CA PHE A 92 8.88 -12.73 -6.90
C PHE A 92 9.38 -14.10 -6.46
N HIS A 93 10.43 -14.14 -5.62
CA HIS A 93 10.81 -15.41 -4.98
C HIS A 93 9.63 -15.94 -4.16
N ALA A 94 9.35 -17.24 -4.24
CA ALA A 94 8.24 -17.85 -3.53
C ALA A 94 8.23 -17.47 -2.03
N LYS A 95 9.39 -17.55 -1.36
CA LYS A 95 9.51 -17.18 0.06
C LYS A 95 9.20 -15.70 0.32
N CYS A 96 9.68 -14.80 -0.55
CA CYS A 96 9.52 -13.37 -0.37
C CYS A 96 8.06 -12.94 -0.51
N ILE A 97 7.36 -13.42 -1.53
CA ILE A 97 5.96 -13.04 -1.74
C ILE A 97 5.04 -13.67 -0.69
N LEU A 98 5.31 -14.90 -0.25
CA LEU A 98 4.52 -15.53 0.82
C LEU A 98 4.60 -14.74 2.13
N THR A 99 5.80 -14.28 2.51
CA THR A 99 5.99 -13.48 3.72
C THR A 99 5.34 -12.10 3.62
N TRP A 100 5.27 -11.55 2.40
CA TRP A 100 4.59 -10.29 2.14
C TRP A 100 3.07 -10.44 2.21
N LEU A 101 2.52 -11.47 1.57
CA LEU A 101 1.08 -11.73 1.49
C LEU A 101 0.45 -12.13 2.83
N ASP A 102 1.28 -12.62 3.77
CA ASP A 102 0.89 -12.89 5.16
C ASP A 102 0.65 -11.59 5.96
N LYS A 103 1.14 -10.44 5.48
CA LYS A 103 0.95 -9.13 6.13
C LYS A 103 -0.02 -8.23 5.38
N THR A 104 -0.04 -8.29 4.05
CA THR A 104 -0.86 -7.42 3.20
C THR A 104 -1.37 -8.18 1.97
N ASN A 105 -2.53 -7.83 1.44
CA ASN A 105 -3.05 -8.48 0.22
C ASN A 105 -2.56 -7.88 -1.10
N SER A 106 -1.59 -6.95 -1.09
CA SER A 106 -1.27 -6.14 -2.26
C SER A 106 0.07 -6.50 -2.89
N CYS A 107 0.17 -6.35 -4.21
CA CYS A 107 1.43 -6.53 -4.93
C CYS A 107 2.44 -5.44 -4.53
N PRO A 108 3.68 -5.80 -4.13
CA PRO A 108 4.71 -4.81 -3.75
C PRO A 108 5.08 -3.83 -4.87
N PHE A 109 4.87 -4.22 -6.14
CA PHE A 109 5.27 -3.42 -7.29
C PHE A 109 4.17 -2.50 -7.80
N CYS A 110 2.97 -3.03 -8.04
CA CYS A 110 1.86 -2.29 -8.66
C CYS A 110 0.65 -2.08 -7.76
N ARG A 111 0.70 -2.51 -6.49
CA ARG A 111 -0.40 -2.42 -5.51
C ARG A 111 -1.69 -3.14 -5.92
N HIS A 112 -1.65 -4.02 -6.92
CA HIS A 112 -2.79 -4.87 -7.25
C HIS A 112 -3.20 -5.72 -6.05
N GLU A 113 -4.46 -5.63 -5.63
CA GLU A 113 -4.99 -6.29 -4.44
C GLU A 113 -5.57 -7.66 -4.75
N LEU A 114 -5.18 -8.66 -3.97
CA LEU A 114 -5.77 -9.99 -3.93
C LEU A 114 -7.01 -10.01 -3.02
N PRO A 115 -7.94 -10.97 -3.23
CA PRO A 115 -9.05 -11.18 -2.31
C PRO A 115 -8.54 -11.61 -0.92
N THR A 116 -9.31 -11.24 0.10
CA THR A 116 -8.99 -11.44 1.52
C THR A 116 -10.07 -12.29 2.21
N ASP A 117 -9.72 -12.91 3.34
CA ASP A 117 -10.68 -13.68 4.16
C ASP A 117 -11.54 -12.77 5.07
N ASN A 118 -11.34 -11.44 5.02
CA ASN A 118 -12.03 -10.50 5.88
C ASN A 118 -13.30 -9.97 5.20
N GLU A 119 -14.46 -10.48 5.59
CA GLU A 119 -15.76 -10.07 5.04
C GLU A 119 -16.01 -8.56 5.13
N GLY A 120 -15.61 -7.92 6.24
CA GLY A 120 -15.80 -6.49 6.44
C GLY A 120 -14.97 -5.65 5.45
N TYR A 121 -13.74 -6.08 5.17
CA TYR A 121 -12.87 -5.42 4.21
C TYR A 121 -13.37 -5.58 2.77
N GLU A 122 -13.80 -6.79 2.38
CA GLU A 122 -14.37 -7.05 1.06
C GLU A 122 -15.70 -6.28 0.83
N ALA A 123 -16.54 -6.18 1.87
CA ALA A 123 -17.76 -5.38 1.83
C ALA A 123 -17.45 -3.89 1.62
N PHE A 124 -16.51 -3.34 2.40
CA PHE A 124 -16.04 -1.97 2.26
C PHE A 124 -15.47 -1.69 0.87
N LYS A 125 -14.61 -2.58 0.35
CA LYS A 125 -14.04 -2.48 -0.99
C LYS A 125 -15.12 -2.43 -2.08
N LYS A 126 -16.15 -3.29 -1.96
CA LYS A 126 -17.28 -3.33 -2.88
C LYS A 126 -18.13 -2.06 -2.81
N GLU A 127 -18.36 -1.53 -1.62
CA GLU A 127 -19.09 -0.28 -1.42
C GLU A 127 -18.34 0.91 -2.03
N LYS A 128 -17.03 1.03 -1.76
CA LYS A 128 -16.17 2.07 -2.32
C LYS A 128 -16.20 2.06 -3.85
N LYS A 129 -16.04 0.88 -4.47
CA LYS A 129 -16.12 0.73 -5.94
C LYS A 129 -17.47 1.16 -6.50
N ARG A 130 -18.58 0.80 -5.84
CA ARG A 130 -19.93 1.24 -6.23
C ARG A 130 -20.09 2.76 -6.10
N ALA A 131 -19.53 3.37 -5.06
CA ALA A 131 -19.59 4.80 -4.86
C ALA A 131 -18.79 5.57 -5.93
N GLU A 132 -17.61 5.05 -6.31
CA GLU A 132 -16.79 5.60 -7.38
C GLU A 132 -17.49 5.51 -8.74
N GLN A 133 -18.06 4.34 -9.06
CA GLN A 133 -18.85 4.18 -10.28
C GLN A 133 -20.05 5.15 -10.34
N ARG A 134 -20.77 5.34 -9.23
CA ARG A 134 -21.86 6.34 -9.18
C ARG A 134 -21.37 7.76 -9.47
N LYS A 135 -20.16 8.13 -9.04
CA LYS A 135 -19.58 9.43 -9.34
C LYS A 135 -19.26 9.57 -10.83
N GLU A 136 -18.65 8.55 -11.42
CA GLU A 136 -18.37 8.48 -12.86
C GLU A 136 -19.66 8.58 -13.69
N ASP A 137 -20.72 7.88 -13.28
CA ASP A 137 -22.02 7.95 -13.94
C ASP A 137 -22.62 9.36 -13.86
N ILE A 138 -22.57 10.00 -12.68
CA ILE A 138 -23.04 11.39 -12.50
C ILE A 138 -22.23 12.36 -13.35
N GLU A 139 -20.91 12.22 -13.39
CA GLU A 139 -20.03 13.04 -14.21
C GLU A 139 -20.32 12.87 -15.71
N THR A 140 -20.55 11.63 -16.14
CA THR A 140 -20.94 11.32 -17.52
C THR A 140 -22.26 11.99 -17.88
N LEU A 141 -23.25 11.93 -17.01
CA LEU A 141 -24.54 12.61 -17.20
C LEU A 141 -24.36 14.14 -17.26
N HIS A 142 -23.57 14.72 -16.36
CA HIS A 142 -23.26 16.14 -16.36
C HIS A 142 -22.62 16.56 -17.70
N ASN A 143 -21.59 15.84 -18.15
CA ASN A 143 -20.91 16.15 -19.40
C ASN A 143 -21.82 16.01 -20.63
N SER A 144 -22.76 15.07 -20.63
CA SER A 144 -23.74 14.91 -21.70
C SER A 144 -24.83 16.00 -21.73
N MET A 145 -25.14 16.62 -20.57
CA MET A 145 -26.17 17.65 -20.45
C MET A 145 -25.68 19.03 -20.92
N PHE A 146 -24.36 19.26 -20.92
CA PHE A 146 -23.72 20.53 -21.29
C PHE A 146 -22.92 20.46 -22.62
N SER A 147 -23.08 19.39 -23.39
CA SER A 147 -22.57 19.23 -24.77
C SER A 147 -23.67 19.40 -25.81
#